data_AF-A0A948BUY6-F1
#
_entry.id   AF-A0A948BUY6-F1
#
_cell.length_a   1.000
_cell.length_b   1.000
_cell.length_c   1.000
_cell.angle_alpha   90.00
_cell.angle_beta   90.00
_cell.angle_gamma   90.00
#
_symmetry.space_group_name_H-M   'P 1'
#
loop_
_entity.id
_entity.type
_entity.pdbx_description
1 polymer ?
#
loop_
_entity_poly.entity_id
_entity_poly.type
_entity_poly.pdbx_seq_one_letter_code
_entity_poly.pdbx_strand_id
1 'polypeptide(L)' 'MVFDMREMLVGKGGFSYHVSDEQLEAFQCLTPLQRLQWVDDARRFTLMARTPETAVRQERLRQGKSIV' A
#
# COMPACT_ATOMS: atom_id res chain seq x y z
N MET A 1 26.16 -9.11 14.10
CA MET A 1 25.87 -7.70 13.86
C MET A 1 24.48 -7.63 13.25
N VAL A 2 23.47 -7.27 14.04
CA VAL A 2 22.11 -7.08 13.53
C VAL A 2 21.99 -5.59 13.22
N PHE A 3 21.92 -5.24 11.93
CA PHE A 3 21.66 -3.86 11.53
C PHE A 3 20.20 -3.56 11.85
N ASP A 4 19.96 -2.55 12.69
CA ASP A 4 18.62 -2.00 12.86
C ASP A 4 18.20 -1.27 11.57
N MET A 5 17.37 -1.94 10.78
CA MET A 5 16.81 -1.41 9.52
C MET A 5 15.86 -0.22 9.75
N ARG A 6 15.60 0.18 11.01
CA ARG A 6 14.78 1.35 11.35
C ARG A 6 15.56 2.66 11.19
N GLU A 7 16.88 2.67 11.33
CA GLU A 7 17.67 3.91 11.22
C GLU A 7 18.05 4.28 9.78
N MET A 8 18.04 3.34 8.84
CA MET A 8 18.53 3.57 7.47
C MET A 8 17.51 4.23 6.52
N LEU A 9 16.25 4.39 6.94
CA LEU A 9 15.17 4.96 6.14
C LEU A 9 14.85 6.43 6.49
N VAL A 10 15.76 7.14 7.17
CA VAL A 10 15.65 8.60 7.35
C VAL A 10 16.13 9.30 6.06
N GLY A 11 15.43 9.04 4.96
CA GLY A 11 15.74 9.55 3.63
C GLY A 11 14.47 9.99 2.92
N LYS A 12 14.29 11.31 2.80
CA LYS A 12 13.42 12.02 1.83
C LYS A 12 12.04 11.40 1.55
N GLY A 13 11.18 11.33 2.57
CA GLY A 13 9.74 11.11 2.38
C GLY A 13 9.34 9.71 1.91
N GLY A 14 8.54 9.04 2.72
CA GLY A 14 7.98 7.73 2.41
C GLY A 14 7.15 7.23 3.58
N PHE A 15 6.30 6.22 3.33
CA PHE A 15 5.58 5.53 4.37
C PHE A 15 6.21 4.15 4.55
N SER A 16 6.62 3.84 5.78
CA SER A 16 7.02 2.48 6.17
C SER A 16 5.93 1.87 7.04
N TYR A 17 5.65 0.59 6.81
CA TYR A 17 4.75 -0.18 7.65
C TYR A 17 5.34 -1.57 7.90
N HIS A 18 5.07 -2.10 9.08
CA HIS A 18 5.48 -3.44 9.48
C HIS A 18 4.34 -4.43 9.22
N VAL A 19 4.67 -5.58 8.63
CA VAL A 19 3.75 -6.71 8.46
C VAL A 19 4.33 -7.86 9.28
N SER A 20 3.55 -8.42 10.21
CA SER A 20 4.02 -9.51 11.06
C SER A 20 4.05 -10.84 10.32
N ASP A 21 4.84 -11.79 10.82
CA ASP A 21 4.94 -13.13 10.24
C ASP A 21 3.56 -13.83 10.23
N GLU A 22 2.76 -13.66 11.27
CA GLU A 22 1.40 -14.23 11.35
C GLU A 22 0.48 -13.66 10.26
N GLN A 23 0.64 -12.38 9.92
CA GLN A 23 -0.11 -11.76 8.82
C GLN A 23 0.29 -12.32 7.46
N LEU A 24 1.59 -12.59 7.28
CA LEU A 24 2.12 -13.21 6.06
C LEU A 24 1.61 -14.65 5.92
N GLU A 25 1.64 -15.43 6.98
CA GLU A 25 1.12 -16.80 7.02
C GLU A 25 -0.38 -16.83 6.71
N ALA A 26 -1.17 -15.96 7.36
CA ALA A 26 -2.60 -15.86 7.11
C ALA A 26 -2.92 -15.55 5.64
N PHE A 27 -2.15 -14.65 5.00
CA PHE A 27 -2.31 -14.31 3.59
C PHE A 27 -1.92 -15.48 2.67
N GLN A 28 -0.86 -16.23 3.00
CA GLN A 28 -0.42 -17.39 2.22
C GLN A 28 -1.48 -18.50 2.17
N CYS A 29 -2.23 -18.68 3.25
CA CYS A 29 -3.32 -19.66 3.35
C CYS A 29 -4.55 -19.32 2.48
N LEU A 30 -4.64 -18.11 1.92
CA LEU A 30 -5.75 -17.73 1.06
C LEU A 30 -5.69 -18.41 -0.31
N THR A 31 -6.84 -18.89 -0.77
CA THR A 31 -7.05 -19.34 -2.16
C THR A 31 -6.84 -18.17 -3.14
N PRO A 32 -6.56 -18.45 -4.44
CA PRO A 32 -6.46 -17.41 -5.45
C PRO A 32 -7.69 -16.49 -5.51
N LEU A 33 -8.90 -17.04 -5.37
CA LEU A 33 -10.13 -16.24 -5.35
C LEU A 33 -10.20 -15.30 -4.14
N GLN A 34 -9.85 -15.78 -2.95
CA GLN A 34 -9.83 -14.94 -1.75
C GLN A 34 -8.76 -13.83 -1.84
N ARG A 35 -7.61 -14.10 -2.46
CA ARG A 35 -6.60 -13.07 -2.72
C ARG A 35 -7.12 -12.00 -3.68
N LEU A 36 -7.84 -12.40 -4.73
CA LEU A 36 -8.50 -11.44 -5.63
C LEU A 36 -9.54 -10.59 -4.90
N GLN A 37 -10.35 -11.20 -4.04
CA GLN A 37 -11.31 -10.48 -3.21
C GLN A 37 -10.61 -9.47 -2.28
N TRP A 38 -9.53 -9.89 -1.61
CA TRP A 38 -8.72 -9.00 -0.77
C TRP A 38 -8.17 -7.80 -1.54
N VAL A 39 -7.68 -7.98 -2.77
CA VAL A 39 -7.21 -6.88 -3.62
C VAL A 39 -8.35 -5.94 -3.98
N ASP A 40 -9.53 -6.47 -4.33
CA ASP A 40 -10.70 -5.62 -4.65
C ASP A 40 -11.17 -4.82 -3.44
N ASP A 41 -11.20 -5.43 -2.26
CA ASP A 41 -11.59 -4.76 -1.01
C ASP A 41 -10.60 -3.67 -0.62
N ALA A 42 -9.30 -3.93 -0.73
CA ALA A 42 -8.25 -2.93 -0.52
C ALA A 42 -8.40 -1.76 -1.51
N ARG A 43 -8.68 -2.05 -2.79
CA ARG A 43 -8.96 -1.01 -3.80
C ARG A 43 -10.19 -0.20 -3.42
N ARG A 44 -11.31 -0.83 -3.05
CA ARG A 44 -12.54 -0.12 -2.63
C ARG A 44 -12.27 0.78 -1.45
N PHE A 45 -11.56 0.28 -0.44
CA PHE A 45 -11.16 1.08 0.72
C PHE A 45 -10.37 2.32 0.32
N THR A 46 -9.34 2.17 -0.53
CA THR A 46 -8.55 3.33 -0.98
C THR A 46 -9.37 4.33 -1.78
N LEU A 47 -10.37 3.88 -2.57
CA LEU A 47 -11.27 4.76 -3.31
C LEU A 47 -12.20 5.56 -2.40
N MET A 48 -12.68 4.96 -1.31
CA MET A 48 -13.53 5.59 -0.31
C MET A 48 -12.76 6.59 0.56
N ALA A 49 -11.48 6.33 0.85
CA ALA A 49 -10.64 7.17 1.69
C ALA A 49 -10.07 8.42 1.00
N ARG A 50 -10.42 8.69 -0.27
CA ARG A 50 -9.83 9.80 -1.03
C ARG A 50 -10.43 11.15 -0.64
N THR A 51 -9.57 12.15 -0.57
CA THR A 51 -9.98 13.55 -0.59
C THR A 51 -10.16 14.01 -2.05
N PRO A 52 -10.87 15.11 -2.32
CA PRO A 52 -10.95 15.66 -3.67
C PRO A 52 -9.57 15.92 -4.29
N GLU A 53 -8.61 16.38 -3.48
CA GLU A 53 -7.23 16.60 -3.91
C GLU A 53 -6.51 15.30 -4.30
N THR A 54 -6.58 14.25 -3.47
CA THR A 54 -5.90 12.99 -3.78
C THR A 54 -6.55 12.26 -4.96
N ALA A 55 -7.86 12.44 -5.18
CA ALA A 55 -8.54 11.94 -6.37
C ALA A 55 -7.99 12.58 -7.66
N VAL A 56 -7.79 13.90 -7.69
CA VAL A 56 -7.21 14.61 -8.85
C VAL A 56 -5.78 14.14 -9.11
N ARG A 57 -4.95 14.01 -8.07
CA ARG A 57 -3.57 13.53 -8.20
C ARG A 57 -3.51 12.08 -8.70
N GLN A 58 -4.39 11.22 -8.20
CA GLN A 58 -4.48 9.83 -8.64
C GLN A 58 -4.90 9.72 -10.11
N GLU A 59 -5.83 10.56 -10.56
CA GLU A 59 -6.27 10.59 -11.96
C GLU A 59 -5.16 11.09 -12.89
N ARG A 60 -4.38 12.10 -12.47
CA ARG A 60 -3.18 12.53 -13.21
C ARG A 60 -2.20 11.36 -13.40
N LEU A 61 -1.92 10.60 -12.35
CA LEU A 61 -1.06 9.42 -12.43
C LEU A 61 -1.61 8.34 -13.38
N ARG A 62 -2.94 8.09 -13.37
CA ARG A 62 -3.56 7.16 -14.34
C ARG A 62 -3.39 7.60 -15.79
N GLN A 63 -3.29 8.90 -16.02
CA GLN A 63 -3.04 9.49 -17.34
C GLN A 63 -1.54 9.61 -17.67
N GLY A 64 -0.64 9.09 -16.82
CA GLY A 64 0.81 9.20 -17.01
C GLY A 64 1.39 10.59 -16.73
N LYS A 65 0.66 11.46 -16.01
CA LYS A 65 1.08 12.82 -15.63
C LYS A 65 1.65 12.87 -14.21
N SER A 66 2.40 13.92 -13.87
CA SER A 66 2.94 14.14 -12.52
C SER A 66 1.86 14.40 -11.46
N ILE A 67 2.19 14.12 -10.19
CA ILE A 67 1.32 14.43 -9.03
C ILE A 67 1.22 15.92 -8.71
N VAL A 68 2.18 16.71 -9.20
CA VAL A 68 2.21 18.18 -9.17
C VAL A 68 1.60 18.70 -10.45
#